data_AF-A0A4V2B852-F1
#
_entry.id   AF-A0A4V2B852-F1
#
_cell.length_a   1.000
_cell.length_b   1.000
_cell.length_c   1.000
_cell.angle_alpha   90.00
_cell.angle_beta   90.00
_cell.angle_gamma   90.00
#
_symmetry.space_group_name_H-M   'P 1'
#
loop_
_entity.id
_entity.type
_entity.pdbx_description
1 polymer ?
#
loop_
_entity_poly.entity_id
_entity_poly.type
_entity_poly.pdbx_seq_one_letter_code
_entity_poly.pdbx_strand_id
1 'polypeptide(L)' 'MQEFAEGELLLINKPYQWTSFDVVGKLRNAFKPLKLKVGHAGTLDPLATGLLII' A
#
# COMPACT_ATOMS: atom_id res chain seq x y z
N MET A 1 -1.57 2.90 15.86
CA MET A 1 -1.49 4.04 14.90
C MET A 1 -0.17 4.81 15.00
N GLN A 2 0.37 5.04 16.21
CA GLN A 2 1.68 5.65 16.38
C GLN A 2 2.82 4.72 15.88
N GLU A 3 2.60 3.41 15.92
CA GLU A 3 3.52 2.36 15.44
C GLU A 3 3.85 2.47 13.93
N PHE A 4 2.89 2.82 13.06
CA PHE A 4 3.17 2.95 11.63
C PHE A 4 4.11 4.12 11.29
N ALA A 5 4.30 5.08 12.20
CA ALA A 5 5.25 6.17 12.00
C ALA A 5 6.71 5.71 12.17
N GLU A 6 6.95 4.63 12.91
CA GLU A 6 8.28 4.03 13.09
C GLU A 6 8.65 3.08 11.94
N GLY A 7 7.66 2.68 11.14
CA GLY A 7 7.81 1.78 10.00
C GLY A 7 7.22 0.41 10.29
N GLU A 8 6.51 -0.16 9.31
CA GLU A 8 5.84 -1.45 9.41
C GLU A 8 5.72 -2.06 8.00
N LEU A 9 5.60 -3.38 7.92
CA LEU A 9 5.33 -4.08 6.64
C LEU A 9 3.87 -4.49 6.56
N LEU A 10 3.21 -4.17 5.44
CA LEU A 10 1.85 -4.63 5.19
C LEU A 10 1.82 -5.64 4.05
N LEU A 11 1.24 -6.80 4.33
CA LEU A 11 1.00 -7.84 3.33
C LEU A 11 -0.40 -7.64 2.76
N ILE A 12 -0.49 -7.07 1.55
CA ILE A 12 -1.76 -6.77 0.91
C ILE A 12 -1.99 -7.75 -0.23
N ASN A 13 -3.17 -8.36 -0.29
CA ASN A 13 -3.61 -9.04 -1.50
C ASN A 13 -4.17 -7.99 -2.48
N LYS A 14 -3.40 -7.61 -3.50
CA LYS A 14 -3.77 -6.57 -4.47
C LYS A 14 -5.01 -7.00 -5.25
N PRO A 15 -6.09 -6.19 -5.26
CA PRO A 15 -7.27 -6.49 -6.05
C PRO A 15 -7.00 -6.35 -7.56
N TYR A 16 -7.83 -7.03 -8.35
CA TYR A 16 -7.84 -6.94 -9.81
C TYR A 16 -8.21 -5.52 -10.25
N GLN A 17 -7.68 -5.09 -11.40
CA GLN A 17 -7.82 -3.74 -11.99
C GLN A 17 -7.18 -2.58 -11.21
N TRP A 18 -6.72 -2.78 -9.98
CA TRP A 18 -5.98 -1.75 -9.25
C TRP A 18 -4.51 -1.75 -9.65
N THR A 19 -3.93 -0.58 -9.88
CA THR A 19 -2.47 -0.43 -9.95
C THR A 19 -1.87 -0.65 -8.57
N SER A 20 -0.58 -0.98 -8.52
CA SER A 20 0.15 -1.05 -7.22
C SER A 20 0.17 0.31 -6.50
N PHE A 21 0.15 1.42 -7.25
CA PHE A 21 0.06 2.77 -6.70
C PHE A 21 -1.33 3.13 -6.16
N ASP A 22 -2.41 2.51 -6.64
CA ASP A 22 -3.75 2.73 -6.08
C ASP A 22 -3.83 2.23 -4.64
N VAL A 23 -3.17 1.10 -4.34
CA VAL A 23 -3.04 0.58 -2.97
C VAL A 23 -2.29 1.59 -2.09
N VAL A 24 -1.15 2.10 -2.56
CA VAL A 24 -0.38 3.14 -1.86
C VAL A 24 -1.23 4.39 -1.60
N GLY A 25 -1.96 4.86 -2.61
CA GLY A 25 -2.86 6.01 -2.51
C GLY A 25 -3.99 5.79 -1.51
N LYS A 26 -4.60 4.60 -1.51
CA LYS A 26 -5.65 4.22 -0.57
C LYS A 26 -5.15 4.26 0.87
N LEU A 27 -3.97 3.69 1.14
CA LEU A 27 -3.36 3.70 2.48
C LEU A 27 -3.03 5.12 2.92
N ARG A 28 -2.34 5.91 2.08
CA ARG A 28 -2.03 7.32 2.38
C ARG A 28 -3.28 8.13 2.71
N ASN A 29 -4.40 7.88 2.04
CA ASN A 29 -5.66 8.54 2.32
C ASN A 29 -6.32 8.06 3.64
N ALA A 30 -6.24 6.77 3.95
CA ALA A 30 -6.79 6.20 5.18
C ALA A 30 -6.11 6.72 6.45
N PHE A 31 -4.82 7.07 6.36
CA PHE A 31 -4.03 7.58 7.50
C PHE A 31 -4.02 9.11 7.64
N LYS A 32 -4.77 9.86 6.82
CA LYS A 32 -4.88 11.32 7.00
C LYS A 32 -5.43 11.68 8.40
N PRO A 33 -4.91 12.73 9.05
CA PRO A 33 -3.98 13.74 8.53
C PRO A 33 -2.49 13.37 8.66
N LEU A 34 -2.14 12.19 9.18
CA LEU A 34 -0.75 11.77 9.32
C LEU A 34 -0.09 11.63 7.94
N LYS A 35 1.03 12.31 7.73
CA LYS A 35 1.78 12.27 6.47
C LYS A 35 2.79 11.12 6.50
N LEU A 36 2.30 9.89 6.32
CA LEU A 36 3.14 8.71 6.23
C LEU A 36 3.79 8.57 4.83
N LYS A 37 5.04 8.12 4.79
CA LYS A 37 5.69 7.63 3.57
C LYS A 37 5.25 6.18 3.38
N VAL A 38 4.80 5.84 2.17
CA VAL A 38 4.29 4.51 1.82
C VAL A 38 4.88 4.14 0.46
N GLY A 39 5.42 2.93 0.34
CA GLY A 39 6.01 2.39 -0.88
C GLY A 39 5.50 0.98 -1.17
N HIS A 40 6.10 0.28 -2.14
CA HIS A 40 5.87 -1.14 -2.35
C HIS A 40 7.15 -1.83 -2.79
N ALA A 41 7.33 -3.11 -2.46
CA ALA A 41 8.56 -3.87 -2.78
C ALA A 41 8.62 -4.41 -4.22
N GLY A 42 7.57 -4.18 -5.02
CA GLY A 42 7.53 -4.57 -6.43
C GLY A 42 6.21 -4.18 -7.08
N THR A 43 6.23 -3.92 -8.38
CA THR A 43 5.01 -3.56 -9.12
C THR A 43 4.31 -4.81 -9.61
N LEU A 44 3.04 -4.96 -9.26
CA LEU A 44 2.11 -5.86 -9.93
C LEU A 44 1.31 -5.06 -10.98
N ASP A 45 1.17 -5.63 -12.17
CA ASP A 45 0.34 -5.07 -13.24
C ASP A 45 -1.13 -4.89 -12.79
N PRO A 46 -1.89 -3.97 -13.40
CA PRO A 46 -3.28 -3.71 -13.00
C PRO A 46 -4.15 -4.96 -13.00
N LEU A 47 -3.93 -5.86 -13.96
CA LEU A 47 -4.68 -7.11 -14.12
C LEU A 47 -4.12 -8.27 -13.28
N ALA A 48 -2.98 -8.11 -12.62
CA ALA A 48 -2.46 -9.12 -11.69
C ALA A 48 -3.20 -9.02 -10.34
N THR A 49 -3.31 -10.14 -9.62
CA THR A 49 -3.73 -10.17 -8.21
C THR A 49 -2.67 -10.89 -7.39
N GLY A 50 -2.75 -10.80 -6.07
CA GLY A 50 -1.84 -11.52 -5.17
C GLY A 50 -1.05 -10.60 -4.25
N LEU A 51 -0.02 -11.16 -3.61
CA LEU A 51 0.72 -10.49 -2.57
C LEU A 51 1.50 -9.28 -3.09
N LEU A 52 1.20 -8.12 -2.54
CA LEU A 52 1.93 -6.87 -2.67
C LEU A 52 2.43 -6.46 -1.28
N ILE A 53 3.75 -6.44 -1.10
CA ILE A 53 4.38 -5.96 0.13
C ILE A 53 4.44 -4.43 0.04
N ILE A 54 3.84 -3.77 1.02
CA ILE A 54 3.86 -2.31 1.22
C ILE A 54 4.82 -1.98 2.35
#